data_AF-A0A3L8BWX3-F1
#
_entry.id   AF-A0A3L8BWX3-F1
#
_cell.length_a   1.000
_cell.length_b   1.000
_cell.length_c   1.000
_cell.angle_alpha   90.00
_cell.angle_beta   90.00
_cell.angle_gamma   90.00
#
_symmetry.space_group_name_H-M   'P 1'
#
loop_
_entity.id
_entity.type
_entity.pdbx_description
1 polymer ?
#
loop_
_entity_poly.entity_id
_entity_poly.type
_entity_poly.pdbx_seq_one_letter_code
_entity_poly.pdbx_strand_id
1 'polypeptide(L)'
;MALKATVYKAELQVSDMDRHYYQSHALTLALHPSETEERMMIRVLAFALNASEDLMFGRGLSTEEDAALWRKDLTDHIQLWIDVGLPDERRIKKASHRADRVQIYSYGERTAPIWWEQNRKKIRTFNNVQVHYVTPTTCNELVTLCDRTMHLHCTIQDGDITLGNDHSSVTVQLEPW
;
A
#
# COMPACT_ATOMS: atom_id res chain seq x y z
N MET A 1 26.86 8.37 -8.38
CA MET A 1 26.18 9.00 -7.23
C MET A 1 24.74 8.52 -7.22
N ALA A 2 24.24 7.99 -6.11
CA ALA A 2 22.83 7.60 -6.00
C ALA A 2 21.95 8.85 -6.16
N LEU A 3 20.96 8.79 -7.05
CA LEU A 3 19.97 9.87 -7.19
C LEU A 3 19.26 10.07 -5.85
N LYS A 4 19.16 11.33 -5.38
CA LYS A 4 18.54 11.65 -4.09
C LYS A 4 17.04 11.41 -4.16
N ALA A 5 16.50 10.70 -3.17
CA ALA A 5 15.05 10.54 -3.02
C ALA A 5 14.40 11.90 -2.66
N THR A 6 13.18 12.10 -3.14
CA THR A 6 12.37 13.28 -2.82
C THR A 6 11.52 12.98 -1.58
N VAL A 7 11.61 13.79 -0.53
CA VAL A 7 10.91 13.51 0.75
C VAL A 7 9.54 14.17 0.79
N TYR A 8 8.46 13.41 0.87
CA TYR A 8 7.10 13.92 1.08
C TYR A 8 6.71 13.76 2.56
N LYS A 9 5.80 14.61 3.03
CA LYS A 9 5.22 14.50 4.38
C LYS A 9 3.71 14.36 4.26
N ALA A 10 3.11 13.51 5.09
CA ALA A 10 1.66 13.40 5.19
C ALA A 10 1.25 13.32 6.66
N GLU A 11 0.33 14.18 7.08
CA GLU A 11 -0.45 13.96 8.30
C GLU A 11 -1.71 13.21 7.90
N LEU A 12 -1.79 11.93 8.26
CA LEU A 12 -2.90 11.05 7.91
C LEU A 12 -3.77 10.78 9.13
N GLN A 13 -5.01 11.24 9.09
CA GLN A 13 -6.04 10.88 10.07
C GLN A 13 -6.82 9.66 9.56
N VAL A 14 -6.82 8.56 10.31
CA VAL A 14 -7.58 7.35 9.98
C VAL A 14 -8.76 7.25 10.93
N SER A 15 -9.97 7.23 10.36
CA SER A 15 -11.23 6.95 11.04
C SER A 15 -11.81 5.66 10.47
N ASP A 16 -11.42 4.54 11.05
CA ASP A 16 -11.83 3.20 10.63
C ASP A 16 -12.89 2.70 11.63
N MET A 17 -14.15 2.88 11.27
CA MET A 17 -15.30 2.52 12.09
C MET A 17 -15.42 1.00 12.23
N ASP A 18 -15.05 0.26 11.18
CA ASP A 18 -15.13 -1.20 11.12
C ASP A 18 -14.20 -1.86 12.14
N ARG A 19 -13.01 -1.28 12.36
CA ARG A 19 -12.02 -1.74 13.34
C ARG A 19 -12.02 -0.92 14.63
N HIS A 20 -12.88 0.08 14.74
CA HIS A 20 -12.88 1.09 15.82
C HIS A 20 -11.49 1.73 16.04
N TYR A 21 -10.80 2.04 14.94
CA TYR A 21 -9.45 2.60 14.93
C TYR A 21 -9.48 4.07 14.51
N TYR A 22 -9.15 4.96 15.45
CA TYR A 22 -9.18 6.41 15.26
C TYR A 22 -7.83 7.01 15.67
N GLN A 23 -6.94 7.20 14.70
CA GLN A 23 -5.57 7.64 14.99
C GLN A 23 -5.06 8.63 13.95
N SER A 24 -4.12 9.47 14.38
CA SER A 24 -3.37 10.37 13.51
C SER A 24 -1.93 9.88 13.34
N HIS A 25 -1.44 9.86 12.11
CA HIS A 25 -0.12 9.37 11.75
C HIS A 25 0.66 10.45 11.00
N ALA A 26 1.81 10.85 11.55
CA ALA A 26 2.77 11.72 10.87
C ALA A 26 3.73 10.88 10.03
N LEU A 27 3.50 10.82 8.72
CA LEU A 27 4.25 10.01 7.77
C LEU A 27 5.35 10.82 7.09
N THR A 28 6.55 10.24 7.00
CA THR A 28 7.64 10.77 6.16
C THR A 28 7.95 9.76 5.07
N LEU A 29 7.71 10.15 3.82
CA LEU A 29 7.77 9.26 2.66
C LEU A 29 8.99 9.62 1.82
N ALA A 30 9.90 8.66 1.62
CA ALA A 30 10.95 8.80 0.62
C ALA A 30 10.43 8.29 -0.73
N LEU A 31 10.31 9.19 -1.72
CA LEU A 31 10.02 8.84 -3.11
C LEU A 31 11.34 8.54 -3.83
N HIS A 32 11.56 7.27 -4.15
CA HIS A 32 12.74 6.88 -4.93
C HIS A 32 12.63 7.46 -6.36
N PRO A 33 13.73 7.83 -7.03
CA PRO A 33 13.71 8.38 -8.39
C PRO A 33 13.04 7.50 -9.46
N SER A 34 12.97 6.19 -9.21
CA SER A 34 12.26 5.22 -10.07
C SER A 34 10.81 4.96 -9.63
N GLU A 35 10.35 5.62 -8.58
CA GLU A 35 8.99 5.52 -8.06
C GLU A 35 8.14 6.70 -8.55
N THR A 36 6.89 6.42 -8.90
CA THR A 36 5.90 7.44 -9.29
C THR A 36 5.10 7.92 -8.09
N GLU A 37 4.54 9.13 -8.18
CA GLU A 37 3.61 9.65 -7.17
C GLU A 37 2.38 8.75 -7.02
N GLU A 38 1.87 8.18 -8.12
CA GLU A 38 0.82 7.15 -8.10
C GLU A 38 1.18 5.99 -7.18
N ARG A 39 2.37 5.40 -7.34
CA ARG A 39 2.81 4.29 -6.49
C ARG A 39 2.93 4.70 -5.04
N MET A 40 3.47 5.90 -4.77
CA MET A 40 3.58 6.44 -3.42
C MET A 40 2.21 6.63 -2.78
N MET A 41 1.23 7.19 -3.50
CA MET A 41 -0.14 7.36 -3.00
C MET A 41 -0.83 6.03 -2.74
N ILE A 42 -0.57 4.99 -3.54
CA ILE A 42 -1.05 3.63 -3.24
C ILE A 42 -0.36 3.08 -1.99
N ARG A 43 0.92 3.38 -1.72
CA ARG A 43 1.55 3.03 -0.43
C ARG A 43 0.87 3.74 0.74
N VAL A 44 0.48 5.01 0.59
CA VAL A 44 -0.27 5.75 1.62
C VAL A 44 -1.66 5.14 1.83
N LEU A 45 -2.36 4.78 0.76
CA LEU A 45 -3.64 4.05 0.86
C LEU A 45 -3.45 2.72 1.59
N ALA A 46 -2.45 1.93 1.20
CA ALA A 46 -2.14 0.65 1.85
C ALA A 46 -1.79 0.82 3.33
N PHE A 47 -1.12 1.93 3.71
CA PHE A 47 -0.92 2.29 5.11
C PHE A 47 -2.25 2.52 5.81
N ALA A 48 -3.13 3.38 5.26
CA ALA A 48 -4.40 3.75 5.87
C ALA A 48 -5.29 2.51 6.14
N LEU A 49 -5.38 1.60 5.16
CA LEU A 49 -6.17 0.37 5.25
C LEU A 49 -5.63 -0.65 6.25
N ASN A 50 -4.35 -0.53 6.63
CA ASN A 50 -3.69 -1.44 7.56
C ASN A 50 -3.16 -0.73 8.80
N ALA A 51 -3.65 0.49 9.05
CA ALA A 51 -3.07 1.40 10.03
C ALA A 51 -2.99 0.74 11.41
N SER A 52 -1.81 0.84 12.00
CA SER A 52 -1.50 0.41 13.35
C SER A 52 -0.23 1.13 13.80
N GLU A 53 0.03 1.17 15.10
CA GLU A 53 1.20 1.84 15.69
C GLU A 53 2.53 1.25 15.17
N ASP A 54 2.56 -0.06 14.92
CA ASP A 54 3.76 -0.79 14.50
C ASP A 54 3.92 -0.92 12.97
N LEU A 55 3.00 -0.36 12.17
CA LEU A 55 3.12 -0.39 10.71
C LEU A 55 4.15 0.66 10.25
N MET A 56 5.10 0.22 9.44
CA MET A 56 6.19 1.08 8.97
C MET A 56 6.46 0.91 7.47
N PHE A 57 6.88 2.00 6.82
CA PHE A 57 7.34 1.98 5.44
C PHE A 57 8.70 1.28 5.35
N GLY A 58 8.80 0.31 4.45
CA GLY A 58 10.07 -0.30 4.07
C GLY A 58 10.70 0.41 2.88
N ARG A 59 11.88 -0.07 2.47
CA ARG A 59 12.57 0.44 1.28
C ARG A 59 11.96 -0.06 -0.04
N GLY A 60 11.06 -1.06 0.00
CA GLY A 60 10.22 -1.49 -1.11
C GLY A 60 10.96 -1.59 -2.45
N LEU A 61 10.59 -0.76 -3.42
CA LEU A 61 11.13 -0.80 -4.79
C LEU A 61 12.65 -0.55 -4.87
N SER A 62 13.26 0.00 -3.82
CA SER A 62 14.71 0.20 -3.75
C SER A 62 15.48 -1.08 -3.38
N THR A 63 14.81 -2.14 -2.90
CA THR A 63 15.47 -3.41 -2.57
C THR A 63 14.52 -4.60 -2.56
N GLU A 64 14.98 -5.74 -3.08
CA GLU A 64 14.23 -7.00 -3.02
C GLU A 64 14.11 -7.57 -1.59
N GLU A 65 14.83 -7.00 -0.62
CA GLU A 65 14.86 -7.47 0.77
C GLU A 65 13.73 -6.94 1.66
N ASP A 66 13.22 -5.75 1.35
CA ASP A 66 12.24 -5.07 2.19
C ASP A 66 10.88 -4.99 1.49
N ALA A 67 9.82 -5.11 2.28
CA ALA A 67 8.45 -4.84 1.83
C ALA A 67 8.27 -3.36 1.46
N ALA A 68 7.18 -3.01 0.78
CA ALA A 68 6.78 -1.61 0.65
C ALA A 68 6.32 -1.05 2.00
N LEU A 69 5.56 -1.85 2.75
CA LEU A 69 5.24 -1.62 4.15
C LEU A 69 5.27 -2.96 4.90
N TRP A 70 5.55 -2.92 6.18
CA TRP A 70 5.48 -4.10 7.02
C TRP A 70 5.11 -3.76 8.45
N ARG A 71 4.52 -4.73 9.15
CA ARG A 71 4.39 -4.72 10.60
C ARG A 71 5.21 -5.86 11.15
N LYS A 72 6.08 -5.54 12.11
CA LYS A 72 6.91 -6.52 12.81
C LYS A 72 6.61 -6.46 14.30
N ASP A 73 6.83 -7.59 14.98
CA ASP A 73 6.84 -7.59 16.44
C ASP A 73 8.22 -7.20 16.99
N LEU A 74 8.33 -7.19 18.32
CA LEU A 74 9.56 -6.83 19.05
C LEU A 74 10.73 -7.80 18.82
N THR A 75 10.50 -8.94 18.16
CA THR A 75 11.53 -9.94 17.80
C THR A 75 11.96 -9.85 16.34
N ASP A 76 11.50 -8.82 15.61
CA ASP A 76 11.66 -8.65 14.16
C ASP A 76 10.92 -9.68 13.30
N HIS A 77 10.03 -10.49 13.91
CA HIS A 77 9.14 -11.39 13.16
C HIS A 77 8.10 -10.58 12.39
N ILE A 78 7.90 -10.91 11.11
CA ILE A 78 7.04 -10.12 10.21
C ILE A 78 5.61 -10.64 10.33
N GLN A 79 4.74 -9.86 10.94
CA GLN A 79 3.32 -10.20 11.04
C GLN A 79 2.55 -9.86 9.76
N LEU A 80 2.91 -8.74 9.13
CA LEU A 80 2.28 -8.27 7.89
C LEU A 80 3.34 -7.79 6.92
N TRP A 81 3.34 -8.33 5.71
CA TRP A 81 4.13 -7.87 4.58
C TRP A 81 3.20 -7.25 3.54
N ILE A 82 3.47 -6.03 3.12
CA ILE A 82 2.69 -5.35 2.08
C ILE A 82 3.59 -5.01 0.90
N ASP A 83 3.18 -5.44 -0.28
CA ASP A 83 3.75 -5.01 -1.55
C ASP A 83 2.78 -4.14 -2.35
N VAL A 84 3.36 -3.23 -3.13
CA VAL A 84 2.63 -2.34 -4.03
C VAL A 84 3.21 -2.48 -5.43
N GLY A 85 2.35 -2.80 -6.40
CA GLY A 85 2.70 -3.06 -7.79
C GLY A 85 2.46 -4.51 -8.21
N LEU A 86 3.28 -4.99 -9.15
CA LEU A 86 3.14 -6.30 -9.79
C LEU A 86 4.38 -7.17 -9.48
N PRO A 87 4.51 -7.69 -8.24
CA PRO A 87 5.68 -8.44 -7.82
C PRO A 87 5.81 -9.75 -8.62
N ASP A 88 7.04 -10.17 -8.89
CA ASP A 88 7.27 -11.46 -9.53
C ASP A 88 7.01 -12.64 -8.57
N GLU A 89 6.93 -13.84 -9.13
CA GLU A 89 6.65 -15.06 -8.36
C GLU A 89 7.69 -15.29 -7.25
N ARG A 90 8.96 -14.97 -7.50
CA ARG A 90 10.04 -15.14 -6.54
C ARG A 90 9.82 -14.27 -5.31
N ARG A 91 9.44 -13.00 -5.50
CA ARG A 91 9.13 -12.05 -4.42
C ARG A 91 7.88 -12.47 -3.66
N ILE A 92 6.81 -12.88 -4.34
CA ILE A 92 5.58 -13.35 -3.67
C ILE A 92 5.89 -14.56 -2.79
N LYS A 93 6.63 -15.55 -3.31
CA LYS A 93 7.05 -16.72 -2.54
C LYS A 93 7.91 -16.33 -1.35
N LYS A 94 8.86 -15.40 -1.52
CA LYS A 94 9.69 -14.91 -0.42
C LYS A 94 8.85 -14.27 0.68
N ALA A 95 7.95 -13.36 0.31
CA ALA A 95 7.06 -12.69 1.26
C ALA A 95 6.19 -13.71 2.02
N SER A 96 5.61 -14.68 1.31
CA SER A 96 4.72 -15.69 1.91
C SER A 96 5.42 -16.60 2.92
N HIS A 97 6.73 -16.82 2.80
CA HIS A 97 7.49 -17.61 3.75
C HIS A 97 8.05 -16.78 4.91
N ARG A 98 8.12 -15.46 4.77
CA ARG A 98 8.71 -14.56 5.78
C ARG A 98 7.69 -13.90 6.70
N ALA A 99 6.41 -13.91 6.33
CA ALA A 99 5.38 -13.19 7.06
C ALA A 99 4.12 -14.02 7.34
N ASP A 100 3.44 -13.72 8.44
CA ASP A 100 2.17 -14.38 8.78
C ASP A 100 1.07 -14.05 7.78
N ARG A 101 1.05 -12.80 7.29
CA ARG A 101 0.13 -12.30 6.27
C ARG A 101 0.87 -11.49 5.21
N VAL A 102 0.47 -11.66 3.96
CA VAL A 102 0.96 -10.90 2.81
C VAL A 102 -0.22 -10.24 2.11
N GLN A 103 -0.10 -8.94 1.85
CA GLN A 103 -1.03 -8.20 1.01
C GLN A 103 -0.30 -7.59 -0.18
N ILE A 104 -0.90 -7.68 -1.35
CA ILE A 104 -0.38 -7.08 -2.58
C ILE A 104 -1.42 -6.11 -3.09
N TYR A 105 -1.08 -4.82 -3.13
CA TYR A 105 -1.88 -3.80 -3.80
C TYR A 105 -1.39 -3.68 -5.24
N SER A 106 -2.06 -4.40 -6.14
CA SER A 106 -1.77 -4.35 -7.58
C SER A 106 -2.47 -3.16 -8.22
N TYR A 107 -1.86 -2.60 -9.25
CA TYR A 107 -2.42 -1.49 -10.01
C TYR A 107 -1.86 -1.47 -11.43
N GLY A 108 -2.54 -0.72 -12.31
CA GLY A 108 -2.20 -0.57 -13.73
C GLY A 108 -3.22 -1.23 -14.63
N GLU A 109 -3.94 -0.40 -15.40
CA GLU A 109 -5.11 -0.79 -16.21
C GLU A 109 -4.84 -1.98 -17.15
N ARG A 110 -3.69 -1.97 -17.82
CA ARG A 110 -3.36 -3.00 -18.82
C ARG A 110 -2.46 -4.10 -18.26
N THR A 111 -1.51 -3.73 -17.40
CA THR A 111 -0.46 -4.63 -16.92
C THR A 111 -0.92 -5.52 -15.77
N ALA A 112 -1.76 -5.01 -14.86
CA ALA A 112 -2.20 -5.78 -13.70
C ALA A 112 -3.09 -6.98 -14.07
N PRO A 113 -4.08 -6.87 -14.98
CA PRO A 113 -4.88 -8.04 -15.37
C PRO A 113 -4.05 -9.14 -16.05
N ILE A 114 -3.06 -8.75 -16.87
CA ILE A 114 -2.13 -9.70 -17.51
C ILE A 114 -1.29 -10.42 -16.45
N TRP A 115 -0.71 -9.66 -15.52
CA TRP A 115 0.04 -10.21 -14.39
C TRP A 115 -0.83 -11.16 -13.56
N TRP A 116 -2.09 -10.79 -13.30
CA TRP A 116 -3.00 -11.61 -12.52
C TRP A 116 -3.31 -12.93 -13.21
N GLU A 117 -3.63 -12.93 -14.51
CA GLU A 117 -3.90 -14.17 -15.24
C GLU A 117 -2.71 -15.13 -15.21
N GLN A 118 -1.49 -14.59 -15.33
CA GLN A 118 -0.25 -15.38 -15.30
C GLN A 118 0.04 -15.97 -13.91
N ASN A 119 -0.32 -15.28 -12.82
CA ASN A 119 0.13 -15.62 -11.47
C ASN A 119 -0.96 -16.20 -10.55
N ARG A 120 -2.26 -15.96 -10.83
CA ARG A 120 -3.38 -16.28 -9.93
C ARG A 120 -3.40 -17.71 -9.44
N LYS A 121 -3.11 -18.68 -10.31
CA LYS A 121 -3.11 -20.12 -9.96
C LYS A 121 -2.07 -20.42 -8.89
N LYS A 122 -0.89 -19.81 -8.99
CA LYS A 122 0.20 -19.99 -8.03
C LYS A 122 -0.03 -19.18 -6.75
N ILE A 123 -0.48 -17.94 -6.88
CA ILE A 123 -0.81 -17.08 -5.74
C ILE A 123 -1.83 -17.78 -4.82
N ARG A 124 -2.87 -18.40 -5.40
CA ARG A 124 -3.89 -19.16 -4.66
C ARG A 124 -3.38 -20.40 -3.92
N THR A 125 -2.14 -20.84 -4.16
CA THR A 125 -1.52 -21.91 -3.34
C THR A 125 -0.96 -21.40 -2.02
N PHE A 126 -0.76 -20.09 -1.87
CA PHE A 126 -0.36 -19.47 -0.61
C PHE A 126 -1.61 -19.04 0.16
N ASN A 127 -1.85 -19.66 1.31
CA ASN A 127 -3.03 -19.38 2.14
C ASN A 127 -2.95 -18.05 2.90
N ASN A 128 -1.78 -17.41 2.92
CA ASN A 128 -1.51 -16.15 3.61
C ASN A 128 -1.34 -14.95 2.67
N VAL A 129 -1.54 -15.11 1.36
CA VAL A 129 -1.40 -14.03 0.37
C VAL A 129 -2.77 -13.56 -0.09
N GLN A 130 -3.02 -12.25 0.02
CA GLN A 130 -4.21 -11.57 -0.49
C GLN A 130 -3.80 -10.53 -1.52
N VAL A 131 -4.55 -10.44 -2.62
CA VAL A 131 -4.31 -9.45 -3.68
C VAL A 131 -5.51 -8.51 -3.77
N HIS A 132 -5.22 -7.22 -3.72
CA HIS A 132 -6.18 -6.14 -3.90
C HIS A 132 -5.80 -5.37 -5.16
N TYR A 133 -6.67 -5.37 -6.16
CA TYR A 133 -6.48 -4.54 -7.34
C TYR A 133 -7.09 -3.16 -7.12
N VAL A 134 -6.24 -2.14 -7.18
CA VAL A 134 -6.65 -0.73 -7.15
C VAL A 134 -7.08 -0.34 -8.55
N THR A 135 -8.34 0.05 -8.70
CA THR A 135 -8.88 0.38 -10.03
C THR A 135 -8.15 1.57 -10.65
N PRO A 136 -8.07 1.67 -11.99
CA PRO A 136 -7.43 2.79 -12.66
C PRO A 136 -8.05 4.15 -12.29
N THR A 137 -9.37 4.19 -12.11
CA THR A 137 -10.09 5.39 -11.66
C THR A 137 -9.58 5.85 -10.30
N THR A 138 -9.53 4.94 -9.32
CA THR A 138 -9.00 5.25 -7.99
C THR A 138 -7.53 5.68 -8.05
N CYS A 139 -6.69 5.00 -8.83
CA CYS A 139 -5.28 5.40 -8.98
C CYS A 139 -5.13 6.84 -9.49
N ASN A 140 -5.87 7.20 -10.55
CA ASN A 140 -5.82 8.54 -11.14
C ASN A 140 -6.30 9.60 -10.15
N GLU A 141 -7.38 9.33 -9.42
CA GLU A 141 -7.94 10.25 -8.44
C GLU A 141 -7.02 10.43 -7.22
N LEU A 142 -6.39 9.35 -6.73
CA LEU A 142 -5.44 9.41 -5.62
C LEU A 142 -4.23 10.32 -5.92
N VAL A 143 -3.74 10.32 -7.16
CA VAL A 143 -2.63 11.20 -7.57
C VAL A 143 -3.00 12.67 -7.42
N THR A 144 -4.27 13.04 -7.58
CA THR A 144 -4.72 14.43 -7.42
C THR A 144 -4.62 14.96 -5.99
N LEU A 145 -4.52 14.06 -5.00
CA LEU A 145 -4.33 14.41 -3.58
C LEU A 145 -2.85 14.62 -3.22
N CYS A 146 -1.92 14.30 -4.13
CA CYS A 146 -0.49 14.33 -3.87
C CYS A 146 0.06 15.76 -3.83
N ASP A 147 0.73 16.11 -2.74
CA ASP A 147 1.50 17.35 -2.58
C ASP A 147 2.73 17.08 -1.69
N ARG A 148 3.73 17.94 -1.70
CA ARG A 148 4.96 17.84 -0.90
C ARG A 148 4.66 17.70 0.60
N THR A 149 3.61 18.37 1.06
CA THR A 149 3.06 18.27 2.42
C THR A 149 1.56 18.05 2.31
N MET A 150 1.08 16.90 2.77
CA MET A 150 -0.33 16.52 2.67
C MET A 150 -0.98 16.48 4.06
N HIS A 151 -2.22 16.94 4.15
CA HIS A 151 -3.12 16.67 5.26
C HIS A 151 -4.24 15.79 4.71
N LEU A 152 -4.21 14.51 5.08
CA LEU A 152 -5.10 13.50 4.54
C LEU A 152 -6.02 12.98 5.63
N HIS A 153 -7.24 12.64 5.25
CA HIS A 153 -8.17 11.89 6.07
C HIS A 153 -8.60 10.62 5.31
N CYS A 154 -8.59 9.49 6.01
CA CYS A 154 -9.14 8.23 5.53
C CYS A 154 -10.30 7.83 6.41
N THR A 155 -11.46 7.57 5.81
CA THR A 155 -12.64 7.06 6.49
C THR A 155 -12.98 5.68 5.95
N ILE A 156 -13.20 4.71 6.84
CA ILE A 156 -13.57 3.33 6.48
C ILE A 156 -14.84 2.98 7.26
N GLN A 157 -15.92 2.67 6.55
CA GLN A 157 -17.20 2.29 7.14
C GLN A 157 -17.93 1.27 6.27
N ASP A 158 -18.38 0.16 6.87
CA ASP A 158 -19.15 -0.86 6.18
C ASP A 158 -18.45 -1.37 4.90
N GLY A 159 -17.10 -1.37 4.92
CA GLY A 159 -16.25 -1.68 3.77
C GLY A 159 -16.04 -0.56 2.74
N ASP A 160 -16.80 0.55 2.82
CA ASP A 160 -16.60 1.73 2.00
C ASP A 160 -15.37 2.51 2.48
N ILE A 161 -14.49 2.86 1.55
CA ILE A 161 -13.23 3.56 1.83
C ILE A 161 -13.25 4.90 1.11
N THR A 162 -13.02 5.97 1.86
CA THR A 162 -12.81 7.31 1.31
C THR A 162 -11.47 7.86 1.79
N LEU A 163 -10.64 8.34 0.87
CA LEU A 163 -9.40 9.06 1.18
C LEU A 163 -9.49 10.47 0.60
N GLY A 164 -9.18 11.50 1.37
CA GLY A 164 -9.30 12.89 0.92
C GLY A 164 -8.41 13.85 1.66
N ASN A 165 -8.53 15.11 1.31
CA ASN A 165 -7.96 16.28 1.99
C ASN A 165 -9.08 17.34 2.15
N ASP A 166 -8.75 18.54 2.61
CA ASP A 166 -9.73 19.61 2.84
C ASP A 166 -10.48 20.09 1.58
N HIS A 167 -10.01 19.74 0.38
CA HIS A 167 -10.54 20.24 -0.89
C HIS A 167 -11.25 19.18 -1.73
N SER A 168 -10.79 17.92 -1.66
CA SER A 168 -11.33 16.82 -2.47
C SER A 168 -11.24 15.49 -1.75
N SER A 169 -12.11 14.57 -2.14
CA SER A 169 -12.17 13.20 -1.61
C SER A 169 -12.29 12.20 -2.75
N VAL A 170 -11.70 11.03 -2.55
CA VAL A 170 -11.63 9.91 -3.48
C VAL A 170 -12.30 8.72 -2.84
N THR A 171 -13.36 8.20 -3.47
CA THR A 171 -13.92 6.91 -3.08
C THR A 171 -13.07 5.80 -3.67
N VAL A 172 -12.46 5.01 -2.79
CA VAL A 172 -11.50 3.98 -3.16
C VAL A 172 -12.25 2.72 -3.60
N GLN A 173 -11.97 2.27 -4.83
CA GLN A 173 -12.50 1.03 -5.39
C GLN A 173 -11.38 -0.01 -5.41
N LEU A 174 -11.56 -1.08 -4.64
CA LEU A 174 -10.64 -2.21 -4.56
C LEU A 174 -11.36 -3.49 -4.97
N GLU A 175 -10.74 -4.25 -5.87
CA GLU A 175 -11.22 -5.58 -6.25
C GLU A 175 -10.39 -6.66 -5.56
N PRO A 176 -11.00 -7.62 -4.86
CA PRO A 176 -10.29 -8.81 -4.38
C PRO A 176 -9.99 -9.74 -5.57
N TRP A 177 -8.72 -10.14 -5.70
CA TRP A 177 -8.27 -11.05 -6.75
C TRP A 177 -7.89 -12.42 -6.16
#